data_AF-A0A2S5TKR2-F1
#
_entry.id   AF-A0A2S5TKR2-F1
#
_cell.length_a   1.000
_cell.length_b   1.000
_cell.length_c   1.000
_cell.angle_alpha   90.00
_cell.angle_beta   90.00
_cell.angle_gamma   90.00
#
_symmetry.space_group_name_H-M   'P 1'
#
loop_
_entity.id
_entity.type
_entity.pdbx_description
1 polymer ?
#
loop_
_entity_poly.entity_id
_entity_poly.type
_entity_poly.pdbx_seq_one_letter_code
_entity_poly.pdbx_strand_id
1 'polypeptide(L)'
;MNKTSHAIFPDQAAVDACRDLLRDMAGEVADATATLPAGYQRLCAGLESFWESVRERRGELRPVAESAEGAELLGRIGRPFQHLLYSELISSGCDNPVSQLSPLIEDVRSIARAELRTGRRARQRRRQLLERVGEHCRA
;
A
#
# COMPACT_ATOMS: atom_id res chain seq x y z
N MET A 1 -37.28 19.47 -20.72
CA MET A 1 -37.39 18.00 -20.74
C MET A 1 -36.00 17.41 -20.56
N ASN A 2 -35.91 16.44 -19.65
CA ASN A 2 -34.73 16.06 -18.87
C ASN A 2 -33.52 15.59 -19.69
N LYS A 3 -32.36 16.20 -19.44
CA LYS A 3 -31.05 15.53 -19.58
C LYS A 3 -30.84 14.73 -18.30
N THR A 4 -31.08 13.44 -18.35
CA THR A 4 -30.67 12.51 -17.30
C THR A 4 -29.14 12.49 -17.27
N SER A 5 -28.57 13.27 -16.36
CA SER A 5 -27.21 13.05 -15.88
C SER A 5 -27.15 11.65 -15.27
N HIS A 6 -26.70 10.66 -16.03
CA HIS A 6 -26.20 9.43 -15.46
C HIS A 6 -24.96 9.79 -14.66
N ALA A 7 -25.16 10.05 -13.37
CA ALA A 7 -24.09 9.92 -12.39
C ALA A 7 -23.54 8.50 -12.55
N ILE A 8 -22.33 8.42 -13.10
CA ILE A 8 -21.53 7.19 -13.16
C ILE A 8 -21.09 6.94 -11.72
N PHE A 9 -22.00 6.41 -10.90
CA PHE A 9 -21.58 5.75 -9.67
C PHE A 9 -20.82 4.51 -10.14
N PRO A 10 -19.56 4.29 -9.72
CA PRO A 10 -18.96 2.98 -9.92
C PRO A 10 -19.92 1.95 -9.33
N ASP A 11 -20.16 0.87 -10.07
CA ASP A 11 -21.00 -0.24 -9.63
C ASP A 11 -20.63 -0.57 -8.17
N GLN A 12 -21.60 -0.45 -7.26
CA GLN A 12 -21.38 -0.67 -5.83
C GLN A 12 -20.72 -2.05 -5.59
N ALA A 13 -21.04 -3.02 -6.45
CA ALA A 13 -20.40 -4.33 -6.45
C ALA A 13 -18.88 -4.27 -6.73
N ALA A 14 -18.42 -3.41 -7.63
CA ALA A 14 -17.00 -3.21 -7.92
C ALA A 14 -16.25 -2.53 -6.76
N VAL A 15 -16.92 -1.59 -6.08
CA VAL A 15 -16.37 -0.94 -4.86
C VAL A 15 -16.24 -1.96 -3.72
N ASP A 16 -17.23 -2.81 -3.52
CA ASP A 16 -17.21 -3.83 -2.48
C ASP A 16 -16.20 -4.93 -2.80
N ALA A 17 -16.12 -5.40 -4.05
CA ALA A 17 -15.08 -6.33 -4.49
C ALA A 17 -13.66 -5.76 -4.29
N CYS A 18 -13.45 -4.47 -4.61
CA CYS A 18 -12.17 -3.83 -4.31
C CYS A 18 -11.91 -3.79 -2.81
N ARG A 19 -12.90 -3.47 -1.98
CA ARG A 19 -12.73 -3.45 -0.52
C ARG A 19 -12.32 -4.81 0.03
N ASP A 20 -12.90 -5.89 -0.49
CA ASP A 20 -12.58 -7.25 -0.08
C ASP A 20 -11.17 -7.64 -0.52
N LEU A 21 -10.78 -7.34 -1.76
CA LEU A 21 -9.39 -7.52 -2.22
C LEU A 21 -8.39 -6.79 -1.35
N LEU A 22 -8.73 -5.56 -0.98
CA LEU A 22 -7.92 -4.75 -0.10
C LEU A 22 -7.82 -5.35 1.32
N ARG A 23 -8.90 -5.96 1.82
CA ARG A 23 -8.89 -6.67 3.11
C ARG A 23 -7.98 -7.90 3.04
N ASP A 24 -8.06 -8.67 1.97
CA ASP A 24 -7.22 -9.87 1.78
C ASP A 24 -5.74 -9.51 1.73
N MET A 25 -5.39 -8.45 1.00
CA MET A 25 -4.01 -7.93 0.96
C MET A 25 -3.51 -7.52 2.36
N ALA A 26 -4.36 -6.93 3.19
CA ALA A 26 -3.98 -6.58 4.56
C ALA A 26 -3.77 -7.83 5.43
N GLY A 27 -4.56 -8.89 5.22
CA GLY A 27 -4.37 -10.20 5.84
C GLY A 27 -3.03 -10.83 5.47
N GLU A 28 -2.67 -10.83 4.19
CA GLU A 28 -1.38 -11.36 3.71
C GLU A 28 -0.18 -10.61 4.32
N VAL A 29 -0.26 -9.28 4.40
CA VAL A 29 0.77 -8.47 5.07
C VAL A 29 0.86 -8.83 6.55
N ALA A 30 -0.27 -9.02 7.23
CA ALA A 30 -0.29 -9.43 8.63
C ALA A 30 0.35 -10.82 8.82
N ASP A 31 0.02 -11.79 7.96
CA ASP A 31 0.58 -13.15 8.01
C ASP A 31 2.09 -13.15 7.72
N ALA A 32 2.54 -12.38 6.72
CA ALA A 32 3.96 -12.24 6.39
C ALA A 32 4.79 -11.60 7.52
N THR A 33 4.13 -10.86 8.42
CA THR A 33 4.78 -10.13 9.52
C THR A 33 4.58 -10.79 10.89
N ALA A 34 3.67 -11.77 11.01
CA ALA A 34 3.22 -12.33 12.28
C ALA A 34 4.34 -12.96 13.13
N THR A 35 5.33 -13.58 12.49
CA THR A 35 6.43 -14.28 13.18
C THR A 35 7.69 -13.44 13.33
N LEU A 36 7.69 -12.20 12.81
CA LEU A 36 8.87 -11.34 12.83
C LEU A 36 8.84 -10.42 14.07
N PRO A 37 10.00 -10.18 14.70
CA PRO A 37 10.09 -9.19 15.76
C PRO A 37 9.78 -7.79 15.19
N ALA A 38 9.15 -6.95 16.00
CA ALA A 38 8.89 -5.56 15.63
C ALA A 38 10.20 -4.84 15.25
N GLY A 39 10.12 -3.99 14.23
CA GLY A 39 11.23 -3.21 13.73
C GLY A 39 11.51 -3.43 12.24
N TYR A 40 12.71 -3.05 11.82
CA TYR A 40 13.07 -2.92 10.41
C TYR A 40 12.82 -4.19 9.56
N GLN A 41 13.10 -5.38 10.08
CA GLN A 41 12.88 -6.63 9.33
C GLN A 41 11.39 -6.89 9.06
N ARG A 42 10.54 -6.69 10.08
CA ARG A 42 9.09 -6.83 9.93
C ARG A 42 8.52 -5.77 8.98
N LEU A 43 9.05 -4.55 9.05
CA LEU A 43 8.72 -3.48 8.11
C LEU A 43 9.03 -3.87 6.67
N CYS A 44 10.23 -4.38 6.39
CA CYS A 44 10.60 -4.84 5.05
C CYS A 44 9.66 -5.95 4.56
N ALA A 45 9.41 -6.97 5.37
CA ALA A 45 8.54 -8.09 5.01
C ALA A 45 7.11 -7.63 4.70
N GLY A 46 6.55 -6.73 5.50
CA GLY A 46 5.22 -6.18 5.27
C GLY A 46 5.13 -5.35 3.98
N LEU A 47 6.14 -4.53 3.69
CA LEU A 47 6.22 -3.75 2.44
C LEU A 47 6.36 -4.66 1.22
N GLU A 48 7.22 -5.67 1.29
CA GLU A 48 7.40 -6.65 0.23
C GLU A 48 6.11 -7.42 -0.03
N SER A 49 5.50 -7.98 1.01
CA SER A 49 4.21 -8.67 0.91
C SER A 49 3.17 -7.79 0.25
N PHE A 50 3.03 -6.53 0.66
CA PHE A 50 2.08 -5.61 0.06
C PHE A 50 2.28 -5.46 -1.47
N TRP A 51 3.51 -5.23 -1.93
CA TRP A 51 3.76 -5.09 -3.36
C TRP A 51 3.66 -6.41 -4.14
N GLU A 52 3.89 -7.56 -3.49
CA GLU A 52 3.60 -8.87 -4.07
C GLU A 52 2.10 -9.02 -4.29
N SER A 53 1.27 -8.77 -3.27
CA SER A 53 -0.18 -8.84 -3.36
C SER A 53 -0.76 -7.89 -4.43
N VAL A 54 -0.22 -6.66 -4.54
CA VAL A 54 -0.59 -5.70 -5.59
C VAL A 54 -0.39 -6.28 -7.00
N ARG A 55 0.67 -7.06 -7.20
CA ARG A 55 0.99 -7.62 -8.52
C ARG A 55 0.18 -8.84 -8.85
N GLU A 56 -0.06 -9.71 -7.88
CA GLU A 56 -0.90 -10.90 -8.05
C GLU A 56 -2.30 -10.49 -8.46
N ARG A 57 -2.84 -9.46 -7.80
CA ARG A 57 -4.17 -8.90 -8.05
C ARG A 57 -4.17 -7.79 -9.10
N ARG A 58 -3.12 -7.66 -9.93
CA ARG A 58 -3.02 -6.56 -10.92
C ARG A 58 -4.23 -6.49 -11.85
N GLY A 59 -4.73 -7.64 -12.29
CA GLY A 59 -5.88 -7.71 -13.21
C GLY A 59 -7.13 -7.06 -12.61
N GLU A 60 -7.31 -7.21 -11.30
CA GLU A 60 -8.47 -6.74 -10.54
C GLU A 60 -8.27 -5.30 -10.05
N LEU A 61 -7.04 -4.95 -9.65
CA LEU A 61 -6.70 -3.63 -9.12
C LEU A 61 -6.50 -2.57 -10.20
N ARG A 62 -6.09 -2.94 -11.42
CA ARG A 62 -5.81 -1.96 -12.48
C ARG A 62 -7.03 -1.13 -12.89
N PRO A 63 -8.21 -1.71 -13.17
CA PRO A 63 -9.41 -0.93 -13.50
C PRO A 63 -9.81 0.04 -12.38
N VAL A 64 -9.57 -0.35 -11.13
CA VAL A 64 -9.84 0.46 -9.95
C VAL A 64 -8.80 1.59 -9.81
N ALA A 65 -7.52 1.32 -10.04
CA ALA A 65 -6.48 2.34 -9.98
C ALA A 65 -6.59 3.40 -11.11
N GLU A 66 -7.31 3.08 -12.19
CA GLU A 66 -7.61 3.98 -13.30
C GLU A 66 -8.84 4.89 -13.02
N SER A 67 -9.61 4.63 -11.94
CA SER A 67 -10.73 5.48 -11.51
C SER A 67 -10.40 6.38 -10.31
N ALA A 68 -11.09 7.53 -10.20
CA ALA A 68 -10.87 8.47 -9.11
C ALA A 68 -11.29 7.87 -7.75
N GLU A 69 -12.39 7.14 -7.72
CA GLU A 69 -12.94 6.47 -6.54
C GLU A 69 -12.05 5.31 -6.09
N GLY A 70 -11.44 4.60 -7.03
CA GLY A 70 -10.52 3.51 -6.73
C GLY A 70 -9.16 4.00 -6.20
N ALA A 71 -8.70 5.16 -6.65
CA ALA A 71 -7.55 5.84 -6.07
C ALA A 71 -7.80 6.25 -4.60
N GLU A 72 -9.03 6.65 -4.24
CA GLU A 72 -9.43 6.94 -2.85
C GLU A 72 -9.50 5.66 -1.99
N LEU A 73 -10.04 4.57 -2.54
CA LEU A 73 -10.14 3.26 -1.86
C LEU A 73 -8.78 2.66 -1.51
N LEU A 74 -7.82 2.70 -2.44
CA LEU A 74 -6.42 2.36 -2.17
C LEU A 74 -5.81 3.27 -1.08
N GLY A 75 -6.33 4.50 -0.97
CA GLY A 75 -6.01 5.43 0.11
C GLY A 75 -6.48 4.96 1.50
N ARG A 76 -7.61 4.26 1.60
CA ARG A 76 -8.24 3.83 2.86
C ARG A 76 -7.56 2.63 3.53
N ILE A 77 -7.01 1.69 2.76
CA ILE A 77 -6.03 0.69 3.28
C ILE A 77 -4.90 1.38 4.02
N GLY A 78 -4.58 2.61 3.61
CA GLY A 78 -3.53 3.40 4.17
C GLY A 78 -3.59 3.44 5.69
N ARG A 79 -4.75 3.40 6.37
CA ARG A 79 -4.81 3.55 7.83
C ARG A 79 -4.29 2.35 8.63
N PRO A 80 -4.75 1.10 8.44
CA PRO A 80 -4.14 -0.06 9.10
C PRO A 80 -2.65 -0.19 8.77
N PHE A 81 -2.31 0.01 7.49
CA PHE A 81 -0.93 -0.04 7.03
C PHE A 81 -0.09 1.09 7.63
N GLN A 82 -0.62 2.31 7.74
CA GLN A 82 -0.01 3.46 8.42
C GLN A 82 0.32 3.15 9.87
N HIS A 83 -0.62 2.53 10.59
CA HIS A 83 -0.39 2.16 11.99
C HIS A 83 0.72 1.12 12.12
N LEU A 84 0.74 0.11 11.23
CA LEU A 84 1.81 -0.86 11.17
C LEU A 84 3.15 -0.17 10.90
N LEU A 85 3.27 0.59 9.80
CA LEU A 85 4.48 1.35 9.45
C LEU A 85 4.95 2.24 10.60
N TYR A 86 4.04 2.99 11.22
CA TYR A 86 4.34 3.87 12.34
C TYR A 86 4.87 3.09 13.55
N SER A 87 4.24 1.98 13.90
CA SER A 87 4.68 1.12 15.00
C SER A 87 6.05 0.49 14.73
N GLU A 88 6.35 0.12 13.48
CA GLU A 88 7.66 -0.39 13.10
C GLU A 88 8.74 0.67 13.16
N LEU A 89 8.44 1.90 12.69
CA LEU A 89 9.38 3.02 12.75
C LEU A 89 9.76 3.31 14.21
N ILE A 90 8.80 3.36 15.12
CA ILE A 90 9.06 3.51 16.57
C ILE A 90 9.91 2.36 17.09
N SER A 91 9.52 1.12 16.78
CA SER A 91 10.21 -0.08 17.27
C SER A 91 11.63 -0.21 16.72
N SER A 92 11.93 0.49 15.61
CA SER A 92 13.26 0.55 15.02
C SER A 92 14.11 1.73 15.51
N GLY A 93 13.65 2.51 16.49
CA GLY A 93 14.42 3.64 16.99
C GLY A 93 14.40 4.88 16.09
N CYS A 94 13.42 5.00 15.18
CA CYS A 94 13.28 6.21 14.38
C CYS A 94 12.94 7.42 15.28
N ASP A 95 13.82 8.43 15.30
CA ASP A 95 13.67 9.64 16.13
C ASP A 95 12.40 10.46 15.80
N ASN A 96 11.97 10.44 14.54
CA ASN A 96 10.83 11.23 14.07
C ASN A 96 9.93 10.43 13.13
N PRO A 97 9.19 9.45 13.66
CA PRO A 97 8.36 8.55 12.85
C PRO A 97 7.23 9.30 12.13
N VAL A 98 6.72 10.39 12.73
CA VAL A 98 5.63 11.19 12.14
C VAL A 98 6.07 11.88 10.85
N SER A 99 7.28 12.46 10.82
CA SER A 99 7.78 13.14 9.62
C SER A 99 8.16 12.17 8.51
N GLN A 100 8.55 10.93 8.85
CA GLN A 100 8.94 9.89 7.90
C GLN A 100 7.75 9.11 7.33
N LEU A 101 6.63 9.04 8.08
CA LEU A 101 5.47 8.23 7.72
C LEU A 101 4.83 8.66 6.39
N SER A 102 4.55 9.96 6.23
CA SER A 102 3.90 10.47 5.02
C SER A 102 4.74 10.27 3.74
N PRO A 103 6.04 10.63 3.72
CA PRO A 103 6.91 10.31 2.58
C PRO A 103 7.02 8.82 2.28
N LEU A 104 7.13 7.97 3.31
CA LEU A 104 7.18 6.52 3.14
C LEU A 104 5.92 5.99 2.45
N ILE A 105 4.74 6.40 2.91
CA ILE A 105 3.47 5.98 2.32
C ILE A 105 3.35 6.42 0.87
N GLU A 106 3.74 7.66 0.57
CA GLU A 106 3.66 8.17 -0.80
C GLU A 106 4.58 7.37 -1.72
N ASP A 107 5.80 7.04 -1.28
CA ASP A 107 6.71 6.21 -2.07
C ASP A 107 6.19 4.78 -2.26
N VAL A 108 5.66 4.15 -1.21
CA VAL A 108 5.04 2.81 -1.30
C VAL A 108 3.91 2.82 -2.33
N ARG A 109 3.03 3.83 -2.28
CA ARG A 109 1.91 4.00 -3.22
C ARG A 109 2.39 4.29 -4.64
N SER A 110 3.40 5.15 -4.79
CA SER A 110 3.98 5.52 -6.08
C SER A 110 4.63 4.30 -6.77
N ILE A 111 5.29 3.43 -5.99
CA ILE A 111 5.79 2.14 -6.48
C ILE A 111 4.62 1.26 -6.92
N ALA A 112 3.63 1.02 -6.06
CA ALA A 112 2.48 0.17 -6.39
C ALA A 112 1.75 0.64 -7.65
N ARG A 113 1.48 1.95 -7.78
CA ARG A 113 0.86 2.55 -8.97
C ARG A 113 1.71 2.33 -10.23
N ALA A 114 3.03 2.50 -10.13
CA ALA A 114 3.93 2.27 -11.25
C ALA A 114 3.91 0.80 -11.69
N GLU A 115 3.90 -0.15 -10.75
CA GLU A 115 3.84 -1.58 -11.05
C GLU A 115 2.49 -1.99 -11.64
N LEU A 116 1.37 -1.47 -11.12
CA LEU A 116 0.04 -1.69 -11.68
C LEU A 116 -0.04 -1.21 -13.14
N ARG A 117 0.42 0.02 -13.38
CA ARG A 117 0.39 0.65 -14.71
C ARG A 117 1.28 -0.08 -15.72
N THR A 118 2.54 -0.32 -15.37
CA THR A 118 3.52 -0.87 -16.30
C THR A 118 3.50 -2.40 -16.39
N GLY A 119 2.96 -3.08 -15.39
CA GLY A 119 3.07 -4.53 -15.21
C GLY A 119 4.48 -5.02 -14.84
N ARG A 120 5.44 -4.10 -14.68
CA ARG A 120 6.85 -4.40 -14.37
C ARG A 120 7.14 -4.14 -12.90
N ARG A 121 8.00 -4.98 -12.30
CA ARG A 121 8.48 -4.79 -10.93
C ARG A 121 9.42 -3.59 -10.86
N ALA A 122 9.16 -2.66 -9.94
CA ALA A 122 10.01 -1.50 -9.69
C ALA A 122 11.14 -1.84 -8.69
N ARG A 123 11.87 -2.93 -8.96
CA ARG A 123 12.85 -3.53 -8.02
C ARG A 123 13.85 -2.53 -7.46
N GLN A 124 14.42 -1.69 -8.31
CA GLN A 124 15.39 -0.68 -7.89
C GLN A 124 14.77 0.34 -6.92
N ARG A 125 13.54 0.81 -7.20
CA ARG A 125 12.83 1.77 -6.34
C ARG A 125 12.43 1.16 -5.01
N ARG A 126 11.95 -0.09 -5.01
CA ARG A 126 11.69 -0.84 -3.77
C ARG A 126 12.94 -0.92 -2.91
N ARG A 127 14.06 -1.35 -3.50
CA ARG A 127 15.34 -1.47 -2.77
C ARG A 127 15.80 -0.12 -2.20
N GLN A 128 15.80 0.94 -3.01
CA GLN A 128 16.16 2.29 -2.56
C GLN A 128 15.29 2.78 -1.40
N LEU A 129 13.99 2.48 -1.45
CA LEU A 129 13.06 2.82 -0.37
C LEU A 129 13.40 2.06 0.92
N LEU A 130 13.62 0.74 0.83
CA LEU A 130 13.96 -0.09 1.98
C LEU A 130 15.31 0.33 2.59
N GLU A 131 16.33 0.59 1.77
CA GLU A 131 17.63 1.10 2.21
C GLU A 131 17.50 2.41 3.00
N ARG A 132 16.76 3.39 2.45
CA ARG A 132 16.53 4.68 3.10
C ARG A 132 15.76 4.54 4.42
N VAL A 133 14.76 3.66 4.46
CA VAL A 133 14.06 3.33 5.71
C VAL A 133 15.02 2.70 6.72
N GLY A 134 15.93 1.84 6.25
CA GLY A 134 16.96 1.21 7.09
C GLY A 134 17.93 2.21 7.71
N GLU A 135 18.31 3.26 6.98
CA GLU A 135 19.14 4.35 7.50
C GLU A 135 18.47 5.09 8.66
N HIS A 136 17.16 5.33 8.58
CA HIS A 136 16.39 6.00 9.65
C HIS A 136 16.02 5.10 10.84
N CYS A 137 16.20 3.79 10.69
CA CYS A 137 15.82 2.75 11.63
C CYS A 137 17.03 2.06 12.29
N ARG A 138 18.25 2.52 11.99
CA ARG A 138 19.51 1.99 12.53
C ARG A 138 20.46 3.08 13.04
N ALA A 139 20.07 4.34 12.90
CA ALA A 139 20.73 5.50 13.51
C ALA A 139 20.35 5.57 15.00
#